data_AF-A0A841BP82-F1
#
_entry.id   AF-A0A841BP82-F1
#
_cell.length_a   1.000
_cell.length_b   1.000
_cell.length_c   1.000
_cell.angle_alpha   90.00
_cell.angle_beta   90.00
_cell.angle_gamma   90.00
#
_symmetry.space_group_name_H-M   'P 1'
#
loop_
_entity.id
_entity.type
_entity.pdbx_description
1 polymer ?
#
loop_
_entity_poly.entity_id
_entity_poly.type
_entity_poly.pdbx_seq_one_letter_code
_entity_poly.pdbx_strand_id
1 'polypeptide(L)'
;MSLRFGYGTNGFANHRLGDALAVIADLGYTGVALTLDHAHLDPYAPDLPRRVEALAAELQRRGLGVVIETGARYLLDPRRKHAPTLLDDEAAVRVEFLRRAVDIAADLGAEAVSFWAGVPGATGADHWDRLVRGCAQVVEHAESKGVLLGFEPEPGMLVETIEQWFDLRGRLGEPEPFQLTLDIGHCRAIEPHGVAECVRIAGPHLVNVQIDDMCRGVHEHLEFGAGEIDFPPVLAALREVGYTGLVAVELPRHSHAAPAVAARSLSFLQAAQWLGDAEESLAAEPEQISKIFPSVRRKLGRDAADAGRVRLLRSLPEPAAHVAKLYRDGDNDEKRAVLLALPVVDPAGEHADLLRDALRSNDSRLVAAALGPYAEHLGDDEWRHGVLKSVFMGLSLAGVHGLDARADAELARMLAALRTEREAAGRAFPQDACDLLERLT
;
A
#
# COMPACT_ATOMS: atom_id res chain seq x y z
N MET A 1 9.05 17.12 -2.71
CA MET A 1 7.72 17.69 -3.04
C MET A 1 6.64 16.71 -2.60
N SER A 2 5.42 17.17 -2.31
CA SER A 2 4.32 16.22 -2.00
C SER A 2 3.82 15.55 -3.26
N LEU A 3 3.51 14.26 -3.18
CA LEU A 3 2.86 13.53 -4.27
C LEU A 3 1.41 14.02 -4.47
N ARG A 4 0.92 13.90 -5.69
CA ARG A 4 -0.45 14.25 -6.08
C ARG A 4 -1.28 12.97 -6.16
N PHE A 5 -2.06 12.70 -5.12
CA PHE A 5 -2.91 11.52 -5.10
C PHE A 5 -4.17 11.74 -5.92
N GLY A 6 -4.52 10.75 -6.74
CA GLY A 6 -5.78 10.66 -7.46
C GLY A 6 -6.56 9.39 -7.14
N TYR A 7 -7.74 9.25 -7.72
CA TYR A 7 -8.55 8.03 -7.60
C TYR A 7 -9.11 7.62 -8.96
N GLY A 8 -9.04 6.33 -9.28
CA GLY A 8 -9.59 5.74 -10.50
C GLY A 8 -11.12 5.71 -10.46
N THR A 9 -11.74 6.32 -11.46
CA THR A 9 -13.21 6.33 -11.56
C THR A 9 -13.80 4.93 -11.85
N ASN A 10 -12.98 3.96 -12.28
CA ASN A 10 -13.35 2.55 -12.32
C ASN A 10 -13.79 1.99 -10.95
N GLY A 11 -13.31 2.56 -9.84
CA GLY A 11 -13.70 2.25 -8.47
C GLY A 11 -14.96 3.00 -8.02
N PHE A 12 -15.57 3.82 -8.88
CA PHE A 12 -16.81 4.57 -8.64
C PHE A 12 -17.92 4.25 -9.65
N ALA A 13 -17.86 3.10 -10.34
CA ALA A 13 -18.75 2.76 -11.45
C ALA A 13 -20.27 2.76 -11.13
N ASN A 14 -20.65 2.76 -9.85
CA ASN A 14 -22.04 2.85 -9.40
C ASN A 14 -22.54 4.30 -9.14
N HIS A 15 -21.68 5.31 -9.33
CA HIS A 15 -22.01 6.72 -9.17
C HIS A 15 -22.15 7.41 -10.53
N ARG A 16 -22.87 8.52 -10.58
CA ARG A 16 -22.76 9.45 -11.72
C ARG A 16 -21.40 10.14 -11.64
N LEU A 17 -20.83 10.51 -12.78
CA LEU A 17 -19.50 11.15 -12.82
C LEU A 17 -19.41 12.37 -11.88
N GLY A 18 -20.38 13.29 -11.95
CA GLY A 18 -20.38 14.48 -11.09
C GLY A 18 -20.43 14.17 -9.59
N ASP A 19 -21.15 13.12 -9.18
CA ASP A 19 -21.20 12.68 -7.77
C ASP A 19 -19.86 12.06 -7.35
N ALA A 20 -19.25 11.25 -8.22
CA ALA A 20 -17.92 10.68 -7.97
C ALA A 20 -16.86 11.79 -7.85
N LEU A 21 -16.84 12.76 -8.77
CA LEU A 21 -15.92 13.91 -8.71
C LEU A 21 -16.11 14.76 -7.45
N ALA A 22 -17.36 14.91 -6.99
CA ALA A 22 -17.65 15.60 -5.73
C ALA A 22 -17.04 14.86 -4.54
N VAL A 23 -17.31 13.57 -4.39
CA VAL A 23 -16.76 12.76 -3.30
C VAL A 23 -15.23 12.77 -3.33
N ILE A 24 -14.62 12.56 -4.50
CA ILE A 24 -13.15 12.51 -4.64
C ILE A 24 -12.53 13.86 -4.23
N ALA A 25 -13.07 14.97 -4.72
CA ALA A 25 -12.58 16.31 -4.36
C ALA A 25 -12.78 16.62 -2.87
N ASP A 26 -13.96 16.32 -2.32
CA ASP A 26 -14.30 16.60 -0.91
C ASP A 26 -13.43 15.81 0.08
N LEU A 27 -12.96 14.61 -0.32
CA LEU A 27 -11.98 13.83 0.46
C LEU A 27 -10.57 14.44 0.44
N GLY A 28 -10.24 15.28 -0.54
CA GLY A 28 -8.95 15.95 -0.66
C GLY A 28 -7.99 15.32 -1.68
N TYR A 29 -8.48 14.47 -2.60
CA TYR A 29 -7.70 14.07 -3.77
C TYR A 29 -7.46 15.25 -4.71
N THR A 30 -6.34 15.22 -5.44
CA THR A 30 -5.93 16.28 -6.36
C THR A 30 -6.09 15.92 -7.83
N GLY A 31 -6.67 14.76 -8.13
CA GLY A 31 -6.97 14.35 -9.50
C GLY A 31 -7.75 13.06 -9.61
N VAL A 32 -8.07 12.69 -10.84
CA VAL A 32 -8.81 11.47 -11.18
C VAL A 32 -8.17 10.75 -12.35
N ALA A 33 -8.15 9.42 -12.27
CA ALA A 33 -7.94 8.61 -13.47
C ALA A 33 -9.33 8.27 -14.04
N LEU A 34 -9.69 8.98 -15.11
CA LEU A 34 -11.01 8.93 -15.73
C LEU A 34 -11.07 7.78 -16.73
N THR A 35 -11.79 6.73 -16.37
CA THR A 35 -12.09 5.62 -17.26
C THR A 35 -13.19 6.05 -18.22
N LEU A 36 -12.88 6.07 -19.52
CA LEU A 36 -13.88 6.31 -20.56
C LEU A 36 -14.81 5.10 -20.65
N ASP A 37 -16.04 5.25 -20.21
CA ASP A 37 -17.06 4.19 -20.16
C ASP A 37 -18.47 4.81 -20.28
N HIS A 38 -19.45 3.96 -20.56
CA HIS A 38 -20.87 4.30 -20.76
C HIS A 38 -21.44 5.21 -19.66
N ALA A 39 -21.10 4.93 -18.40
CA ALA A 39 -21.67 5.60 -17.24
C ALA A 39 -21.06 6.99 -16.96
N HIS A 40 -19.76 7.16 -17.19
CA HIS A 40 -19.04 8.39 -16.82
C HIS A 40 -18.89 9.33 -18.00
N LEU A 41 -18.05 8.96 -18.96
CA LEU A 41 -17.84 9.70 -20.20
C LEU A 41 -17.79 8.72 -21.36
N ASP A 42 -18.95 8.54 -21.99
CA ASP A 42 -19.07 7.69 -23.17
C ASP A 42 -18.45 8.40 -24.39
N PRO A 43 -17.33 7.89 -24.93
CA PRO A 43 -16.65 8.50 -26.07
C PRO A 43 -17.44 8.37 -27.38
N TYR A 44 -18.56 7.63 -27.43
CA TYR A 44 -19.42 7.50 -28.60
C TYR A 44 -20.73 8.30 -28.48
N ALA A 45 -20.93 9.03 -27.38
CA ALA A 45 -22.13 9.83 -27.19
C ALA A 45 -22.23 10.97 -28.22
N PRO A 46 -23.42 11.23 -28.81
CA PRO A 46 -23.58 12.28 -29.83
C PRO A 46 -23.35 13.69 -29.28
N ASP A 47 -23.45 13.90 -27.96
CA ASP A 47 -23.21 15.16 -27.28
C ASP A 47 -21.83 15.23 -26.60
N LEU A 48 -20.89 14.35 -26.97
CA LEU A 48 -19.56 14.27 -26.38
C LEU A 48 -18.83 15.63 -26.30
N PRO A 49 -18.76 16.48 -27.34
CA PRO A 49 -18.03 17.76 -27.23
C PRO A 49 -18.54 18.65 -26.10
N ARG A 50 -19.87 18.74 -25.94
CA ARG A 50 -20.52 19.50 -24.86
C ARG A 50 -20.23 18.86 -23.49
N ARG A 51 -20.19 17.53 -23.41
CA ARG A 51 -19.88 16.80 -22.16
C ARG A 51 -18.42 17.01 -21.75
N VAL A 52 -17.49 16.98 -22.70
CA VAL A 52 -16.06 17.23 -22.48
C VAL A 52 -15.84 18.67 -22.00
N GLU A 53 -16.44 19.67 -22.65
CA GLU A 53 -16.37 21.07 -22.20
C GLU A 53 -16.91 21.26 -20.78
N ALA A 54 -18.07 20.68 -20.49
CA ALA A 54 -18.66 20.74 -19.15
C ALA A 54 -17.79 20.04 -18.09
N LEU A 55 -17.18 18.92 -18.45
CA LEU A 55 -16.26 18.18 -17.58
C LEU A 55 -14.97 18.94 -17.34
N ALA A 56 -14.35 19.53 -18.37
CA ALA A 56 -13.17 20.38 -18.22
C ALA A 56 -13.42 21.52 -17.22
N ALA A 57 -14.55 22.21 -17.37
CA ALA A 57 -14.96 23.25 -16.43
C ALA A 57 -15.18 22.72 -15.01
N GLU A 58 -15.72 21.51 -14.85
CA GLU A 58 -15.91 20.90 -13.53
C GLU A 58 -14.58 20.50 -12.87
N LEU A 59 -13.67 19.86 -13.60
CA LEU A 59 -12.34 19.49 -13.12
C LEU A 59 -11.57 20.74 -12.69
N GLN A 60 -11.60 21.81 -13.51
CA GLN A 60 -10.96 23.08 -13.18
C GLN A 60 -11.57 23.73 -11.92
N ARG A 61 -12.90 23.76 -11.79
CA ARG A 61 -13.57 24.31 -10.60
C ARG A 61 -13.18 23.57 -9.32
N ARG A 62 -12.91 22.27 -9.41
CA ARG A 62 -12.53 21.42 -8.27
C ARG A 62 -11.01 21.36 -8.06
N GLY A 63 -10.21 21.88 -8.99
CA GLY A 63 -8.75 21.77 -8.95
C GLY A 63 -8.24 20.34 -9.14
N LEU A 64 -8.98 19.50 -9.88
CA LEU A 64 -8.62 18.11 -10.14
C LEU A 64 -7.80 18.02 -11.44
N GLY A 65 -6.60 17.44 -11.37
CA GLY A 65 -5.91 16.92 -12.54
C GLY A 65 -6.62 15.69 -13.11
N VAL A 66 -6.30 15.30 -14.34
CA VAL A 66 -6.92 14.14 -14.99
C VAL A 66 -5.92 13.35 -15.81
N VAL A 67 -6.01 12.02 -15.71
CA VAL A 67 -5.46 11.05 -16.65
C VAL A 67 -6.62 10.31 -17.28
N ILE A 68 -6.52 9.96 -18.56
CA ILE A 68 -7.54 9.18 -19.25
C ILE A 68 -7.17 7.69 -19.21
N GLU A 69 -8.09 6.85 -18.76
CA GLU A 69 -7.95 5.39 -18.79
C GLU A 69 -8.87 4.77 -19.84
N THR A 70 -8.39 3.69 -20.46
CA THR A 70 -9.07 3.02 -21.57
C THR A 70 -9.46 1.57 -21.26
N GLY A 71 -9.58 1.25 -19.96
CA GLY A 71 -9.86 -0.07 -19.40
C GLY A 71 -11.34 -0.43 -19.21
N ALA A 72 -12.27 0.27 -19.85
CA ALA A 72 -13.70 -0.05 -19.75
C ALA A 72 -14.02 -1.46 -20.28
N ARG A 73 -14.81 -2.21 -19.50
CA ARG A 73 -15.00 -3.65 -19.72
C ARG A 73 -15.78 -4.00 -20.98
N TYR A 74 -16.84 -3.28 -21.28
CA TYR A 74 -17.77 -3.64 -22.36
C TYR A 74 -18.09 -2.45 -23.25
N LEU A 75 -17.13 -1.53 -23.38
CA LEU A 75 -17.32 -0.31 -24.17
C LEU A 75 -17.46 -0.61 -25.67
N LEU A 76 -16.53 -1.41 -26.21
CA LEU A 76 -16.46 -1.70 -27.65
C LEU A 76 -17.21 -2.98 -28.03
N ASP A 77 -17.32 -3.95 -27.12
CA ASP A 77 -18.06 -5.20 -27.30
C ASP A 77 -18.91 -5.50 -26.06
N PRO A 78 -20.24 -5.67 -26.19
CA PRO A 78 -21.13 -5.95 -25.07
C PRO A 78 -21.03 -7.37 -24.51
N ARG A 79 -20.30 -8.28 -25.16
CA ARG A 79 -20.15 -9.70 -24.80
C ARG A 79 -18.74 -10.06 -24.38
N ARG A 80 -17.73 -9.48 -25.01
CA ARG A 80 -16.32 -9.80 -24.78
C ARG A 80 -15.65 -8.68 -23.98
N LYS A 81 -15.20 -9.01 -22.77
CA LYS A 81 -14.50 -8.05 -21.89
C LYS A 81 -13.26 -7.49 -22.62
N HIS A 82 -13.17 -6.17 -22.67
CA HIS A 82 -12.14 -5.33 -23.27
C HIS A 82 -11.90 -5.50 -24.78
N ALA A 83 -12.63 -6.40 -25.45
CA ALA A 83 -12.40 -6.67 -26.86
C ALA A 83 -13.12 -5.62 -27.73
N PRO A 84 -12.61 -5.36 -28.95
CA PRO A 84 -11.32 -5.80 -29.45
C PRO A 84 -10.16 -5.06 -28.77
N THR A 85 -9.04 -5.76 -28.60
CA THR A 85 -7.73 -5.27 -28.16
C THR A 85 -6.85 -4.96 -29.38
N LEU A 86 -5.60 -4.53 -29.15
CA LEU A 86 -4.63 -4.35 -30.24
C LEU A 86 -4.15 -5.69 -30.84
N LEU A 87 -4.46 -6.82 -30.19
CA LEU A 87 -4.04 -8.15 -30.62
C LEU A 87 -5.09 -8.85 -31.50
N ASP A 88 -6.35 -8.42 -31.42
CA ASP A 88 -7.47 -8.99 -32.17
C ASP A 88 -7.39 -8.66 -33.68
N ASP A 89 -8.12 -9.41 -34.51
CA ASP A 89 -8.16 -9.17 -35.96
C ASP A 89 -8.78 -7.80 -36.28
N GLU A 90 -9.75 -7.37 -35.48
CA GLU A 90 -10.44 -6.09 -35.59
C GLU A 90 -9.75 -4.94 -34.82
N ALA A 91 -8.43 -5.01 -34.64
CA ALA A 91 -7.63 -4.01 -33.90
C ALA A 91 -7.85 -2.55 -34.37
N ALA A 92 -8.31 -2.33 -35.61
CA ALA A 92 -8.67 -1.00 -36.11
C ALA A 92 -9.73 -0.28 -35.25
N VAL A 93 -10.69 -1.02 -34.67
CA VAL A 93 -11.70 -0.47 -33.75
C VAL A 93 -11.05 0.01 -32.45
N ARG A 94 -10.08 -0.76 -31.91
CA ARG A 94 -9.32 -0.34 -30.72
C ARG A 94 -8.45 0.88 -31.00
N VAL A 95 -7.78 0.93 -32.15
CA VAL A 95 -6.97 2.09 -32.56
C VAL A 95 -7.84 3.34 -32.67
N GLU A 96 -9.04 3.24 -33.26
CA GLU A 96 -9.99 4.37 -33.33
C GLU A 96 -10.38 4.87 -31.93
N PHE A 97 -10.73 3.94 -31.03
CA PHE A 97 -11.05 4.30 -29.65
C PHE A 97 -9.88 5.02 -28.95
N LEU A 98 -8.65 4.51 -29.09
CA LEU A 98 -7.47 5.11 -28.48
C LEU A 98 -7.18 6.51 -29.06
N ARG A 99 -7.35 6.72 -30.37
CA ARG A 99 -7.25 8.05 -30.99
C ARG A 99 -8.29 9.02 -30.44
N ARG A 100 -9.52 8.55 -30.22
CA ARG A 100 -10.56 9.35 -29.59
C ARG A 100 -10.25 9.66 -28.12
N ALA A 101 -9.68 8.72 -27.39
CA ALA A 101 -9.21 8.95 -26.02
C ALA A 101 -8.13 10.04 -25.99
N VAL A 102 -7.22 10.07 -26.98
CA VAL A 102 -6.24 11.14 -27.16
C VAL A 102 -6.90 12.49 -27.48
N ASP A 103 -7.91 12.52 -28.35
CA ASP A 103 -8.66 13.77 -28.61
C ASP A 103 -9.34 14.31 -27.35
N ILE A 104 -10.01 13.43 -26.59
CA ILE A 104 -10.64 13.78 -25.31
C ILE A 104 -9.59 14.25 -24.30
N ALA A 105 -8.43 13.60 -24.22
CA ALA A 105 -7.32 13.99 -23.36
C ALA A 105 -6.81 15.40 -23.70
N ALA A 106 -6.64 15.71 -24.99
CA ALA A 106 -6.22 17.03 -25.44
C ALA A 106 -7.24 18.11 -25.03
N ASP A 107 -8.54 17.85 -25.23
CA ASP A 107 -9.62 18.79 -24.89
C ASP A 107 -9.76 18.99 -23.37
N LEU A 108 -9.46 17.97 -22.56
CA LEU A 108 -9.49 18.04 -21.09
C LEU A 108 -8.18 18.59 -20.49
N GLY A 109 -7.10 18.69 -21.27
CA GLY A 109 -5.76 18.98 -20.75
C GLY A 109 -5.23 17.86 -19.83
N ALA A 110 -5.51 16.60 -20.17
CA ALA A 110 -5.10 15.45 -19.39
C ALA A 110 -3.58 15.25 -19.42
N GLU A 111 -3.03 14.72 -18.32
CA GLU A 111 -1.60 14.49 -18.15
C GLU A 111 -1.10 13.34 -19.04
N ALA A 112 -1.95 12.33 -19.26
CA ALA A 112 -1.66 11.19 -20.13
C ALA A 112 -2.94 10.45 -20.55
N VAL A 113 -2.81 9.57 -21.55
CA VAL A 113 -3.75 8.48 -21.86
C VAL A 113 -3.09 7.15 -21.51
N SER A 114 -3.67 6.41 -20.57
CA SER A 114 -3.24 5.06 -20.18
C SER A 114 -3.92 3.96 -21.00
N PHE A 115 -3.14 3.01 -21.52
CA PHE A 115 -3.63 1.82 -22.23
C PHE A 115 -2.65 0.64 -22.18
N TRP A 116 -3.13 -0.55 -22.55
CA TRP A 116 -2.40 -1.82 -22.42
C TRP A 116 -2.48 -2.67 -23.72
N ALA A 117 -1.75 -3.79 -23.76
CA ALA A 117 -1.62 -4.66 -24.93
C ALA A 117 -2.89 -5.48 -25.27
N GLY A 118 -3.27 -6.33 -24.32
CA GLY A 118 -4.30 -7.36 -24.44
C GLY A 118 -3.72 -8.75 -24.14
N VAL A 119 -4.62 -9.72 -23.95
CA VAL A 119 -4.25 -11.12 -23.72
C VAL A 119 -4.08 -11.81 -25.08
N PRO A 120 -2.93 -12.47 -25.35
CA PRO A 120 -2.71 -13.21 -26.59
C PRO A 120 -3.78 -14.28 -26.84
N GLY A 121 -4.29 -14.35 -28.07
CA GLY A 121 -5.21 -15.42 -28.48
C GLY A 121 -4.51 -16.76 -28.72
N ALA A 122 -5.29 -17.84 -28.84
CA ALA A 122 -4.75 -19.20 -28.95
C ALA A 122 -4.09 -19.53 -30.32
N THR A 123 -4.24 -18.71 -31.38
CA THR A 123 -3.81 -19.08 -32.74
C THR A 123 -3.17 -17.94 -33.55
N GLY A 124 -2.02 -18.25 -34.16
CA GLY A 124 -1.70 -18.01 -35.58
C GLY A 124 -1.29 -16.61 -36.06
N ALA A 125 -1.46 -15.56 -35.26
CA ALA A 125 -1.00 -14.21 -35.63
C ALA A 125 0.26 -13.82 -34.85
N ASP A 126 1.17 -13.09 -35.50
CA ASP A 126 2.23 -12.39 -34.77
C ASP A 126 1.60 -11.22 -34.00
N HIS A 127 1.24 -11.49 -32.74
CA HIS A 127 0.62 -10.52 -31.84
C HIS A 127 1.54 -9.31 -31.60
N TRP A 128 2.85 -9.49 -31.62
CA TRP A 128 3.81 -8.40 -31.47
C TRP A 128 3.74 -7.44 -32.65
N ASP A 129 3.71 -7.99 -33.86
CA ASP A 129 3.55 -7.21 -35.09
C ASP A 129 2.25 -6.39 -35.10
N ARG A 130 1.15 -6.96 -34.62
CA ARG A 130 -0.13 -6.24 -34.48
C ARG A 130 -0.04 -5.13 -33.43
N LEU A 131 0.52 -5.44 -32.26
CA LEU A 131 0.71 -4.48 -31.18
C LEU A 131 1.55 -3.29 -31.64
N VAL A 132 2.72 -3.54 -32.26
CA VAL A 132 3.62 -2.49 -32.76
C VAL A 132 2.92 -1.62 -33.80
N ARG A 133 2.23 -2.22 -34.79
CA ARG A 133 1.48 -1.44 -35.81
C ARG A 133 0.32 -0.64 -35.22
N GLY A 134 -0.36 -1.17 -34.21
CA GLY A 134 -1.44 -0.50 -33.50
C GLY A 134 -0.93 0.68 -32.70
N CYS A 135 0.11 0.46 -31.87
CA CYS A 135 0.75 1.51 -31.08
C CYS A 135 1.32 2.61 -31.98
N ALA A 136 2.00 2.30 -33.07
CA ALA A 136 2.55 3.31 -34.00
C ALA A 136 1.48 4.28 -34.52
N GLN A 137 0.28 3.77 -34.85
CA GLN A 137 -0.84 4.59 -35.31
C GLN A 137 -1.44 5.50 -34.22
N VAL A 138 -1.37 5.08 -32.95
CA VAL A 138 -1.84 5.87 -31.81
C VAL A 138 -0.78 6.90 -31.42
N VAL A 139 0.50 6.53 -31.45
CA VAL A 139 1.65 7.43 -31.23
C VAL A 139 1.64 8.58 -32.22
N GLU A 140 1.49 8.31 -33.52
CA GLU A 140 1.41 9.36 -34.56
C GLU A 140 0.29 10.37 -34.26
N HIS A 141 -0.86 9.88 -33.82
CA HIS A 141 -1.99 10.74 -33.46
C HIS A 141 -1.71 11.53 -32.19
N ALA A 142 -1.15 10.90 -31.16
CA ALA A 142 -0.78 11.53 -29.90
C ALA A 142 0.27 12.64 -30.09
N GLU A 143 1.26 12.41 -30.95
CA GLU A 143 2.25 13.42 -31.35
C GLU A 143 1.57 14.64 -31.99
N SER A 144 0.62 14.41 -32.91
CA SER A 144 -0.13 15.50 -33.56
C SER A 144 -0.97 16.34 -32.60
N LYS A 145 -1.32 15.78 -31.43
CA LYS A 145 -2.14 16.41 -30.39
C LYS A 145 -1.34 16.92 -29.20
N GLY A 146 -0.03 16.61 -29.13
CA GLY A 146 0.81 16.94 -27.98
C GLY A 146 0.37 16.24 -26.69
N VAL A 147 -0.15 15.02 -26.80
CA VAL A 147 -0.62 14.21 -25.67
C VAL A 147 0.37 13.08 -25.40
N LEU A 148 0.71 12.87 -24.12
CA LEU A 148 1.54 11.74 -23.71
C LEU A 148 0.69 10.46 -23.56
N LEU A 149 1.28 9.34 -23.97
CA LEU A 149 0.73 8.01 -23.85
C LEU A 149 1.46 7.26 -22.74
N GLY A 150 0.72 6.74 -21.76
CA GLY A 150 1.24 5.82 -20.78
C GLY A 150 0.86 4.39 -21.15
N PHE A 151 1.81 3.61 -21.66
CA PHE A 151 1.55 2.19 -21.88
C PHE A 151 1.72 1.44 -20.56
N GLU A 152 0.75 0.61 -20.18
CA GLU A 152 0.72 -0.14 -18.94
C GLU A 152 1.09 -1.62 -19.20
N PRO A 153 2.21 -2.10 -18.65
CA PRO A 153 2.46 -3.54 -18.55
C PRO A 153 1.48 -4.17 -17.55
N GLU A 154 0.77 -5.22 -18.00
CA GLU A 154 -0.30 -5.85 -17.20
C GLU A 154 -0.08 -7.37 -17.08
N PRO A 155 -0.10 -7.95 -15.86
CA PRO A 155 0.09 -9.38 -15.66
C PRO A 155 -0.93 -10.23 -16.43
N GLY A 156 -0.44 -11.17 -17.24
CA GLY A 156 -1.22 -12.04 -18.12
C GLY A 156 -1.46 -11.51 -19.53
N MET A 157 -0.95 -10.32 -19.87
CA MET A 157 -1.03 -9.75 -21.23
C MET A 157 0.20 -10.07 -22.09
N LEU A 158 0.27 -9.58 -23.33
CA LEU A 158 1.45 -9.78 -24.18
C LEU A 158 2.69 -9.03 -23.66
N VAL A 159 2.46 -7.87 -23.04
CA VAL A 159 3.47 -7.05 -22.38
C VAL A 159 3.07 -6.97 -20.92
N GLU A 160 3.78 -7.74 -20.10
CA GLU A 160 3.52 -7.93 -18.68
C GLU A 160 4.53 -7.17 -17.83
N THR A 161 5.79 -7.08 -18.28
CA THR A 161 6.89 -6.49 -17.51
C THR A 161 7.39 -5.16 -18.07
N ILE A 162 8.09 -4.39 -17.22
CA ILE A 162 8.81 -3.17 -17.59
C ILE A 162 9.85 -3.46 -18.68
N GLU A 163 10.56 -4.60 -18.60
CA GLU A 163 11.52 -5.02 -19.63
C GLU A 163 10.84 -5.22 -20.99
N GLN A 164 9.69 -5.90 -21.02
CA GLN A 164 8.92 -6.08 -22.26
C GLN A 164 8.36 -4.76 -22.80
N TRP A 165 8.08 -3.79 -21.94
CA TRP A 165 7.74 -2.43 -22.37
C TRP A 165 8.93 -1.72 -23.02
N PHE A 166 10.15 -1.85 -22.49
CA PHE A 166 11.35 -1.33 -23.15
C PHE A 166 11.55 -1.96 -24.54
N ASP A 167 11.30 -3.26 -24.69
CA ASP A 167 11.32 -3.95 -25.99
C ASP A 167 10.28 -3.35 -26.96
N LEU A 168 9.05 -3.12 -26.50
CA LEU A 168 8.01 -2.49 -27.30
C LEU A 168 8.40 -1.07 -27.72
N ARG A 169 8.88 -0.26 -26.77
CA ARG A 169 9.35 1.11 -27.02
C ARG A 169 10.48 1.14 -28.04
N GLY A 170 11.45 0.22 -27.94
CA GLY A 170 12.54 0.07 -28.89
C GLY A 170 12.05 -0.29 -30.30
N ARG A 171 11.09 -1.21 -30.42
CA ARG A 171 10.47 -1.58 -31.71
C ARG A 171 9.70 -0.43 -32.36
N LEU A 172 9.19 0.51 -31.56
CA LEU A 172 8.52 1.72 -32.04
C LEU A 172 9.50 2.84 -32.43
N GLY A 173 10.80 2.66 -32.21
CA GLY A 173 11.81 3.70 -32.46
C GLY A 173 11.89 4.75 -31.37
N GLU A 174 11.51 4.40 -30.13
CA GLU A 174 11.62 5.26 -28.94
C GLU A 174 10.93 6.64 -29.04
N PRO A 175 9.70 6.73 -29.57
CA PRO A 175 9.03 8.01 -29.78
C PRO A 175 8.74 8.71 -28.45
N GLU A 176 8.90 10.04 -28.42
CA GLU A 176 8.75 10.83 -27.19
C GLU A 176 7.34 10.73 -26.57
N PRO A 177 6.23 10.72 -27.34
CA PRO A 177 4.91 10.57 -26.73
C PRO A 177 4.65 9.20 -26.10
N PHE A 178 5.43 8.16 -26.41
CA PHE A 178 5.22 6.81 -25.90
C PHE A 178 6.03 6.56 -24.63
N GLN A 179 5.34 6.71 -23.51
CA GLN A 179 5.89 6.63 -22.16
C GLN A 179 5.22 5.50 -21.37
N LEU A 180 5.47 5.45 -20.06
CA LEU A 180 5.07 4.35 -19.19
C LEU A 180 3.98 4.79 -18.21
N THR A 181 2.91 4.00 -18.15
CA THR A 181 2.06 3.91 -16.96
C THR A 181 2.62 2.81 -16.09
N LEU A 182 2.95 3.13 -14.83
CA LEU A 182 3.44 2.14 -13.87
C LEU A 182 2.35 1.82 -12.85
N ASP A 183 1.91 0.57 -12.84
CA ASP A 183 1.08 0.05 -11.76
C ASP A 183 1.97 -0.57 -10.66
N ILE A 184 1.85 -0.04 -9.45
CA ILE A 184 2.64 -0.44 -8.29
C ILE A 184 2.28 -1.86 -7.82
N GLY A 185 1.02 -2.26 -7.92
CA GLY A 185 0.53 -3.60 -7.61
C GLY A 185 1.11 -4.64 -8.58
N HIS A 186 1.10 -4.36 -9.88
CA HIS A 186 1.67 -5.22 -10.92
C HIS A 186 3.17 -5.45 -10.71
N CYS A 187 3.90 -4.40 -10.31
CA CYS A 187 5.30 -4.53 -9.92
C CYS A 187 5.47 -5.57 -8.79
N ARG A 188 4.60 -5.53 -7.77
CA ARG A 188 4.66 -6.52 -6.70
C ARG A 188 4.29 -7.92 -7.19
N ALA A 189 3.29 -8.05 -8.05
CA ALA A 189 2.83 -9.35 -8.53
C ALA A 189 3.90 -10.12 -9.30
N ILE A 190 4.54 -9.48 -10.28
CA ILE A 190 5.34 -10.20 -11.29
C ILE A 190 6.76 -9.70 -11.53
N GLU A 191 7.08 -8.44 -11.20
CA GLU A 191 8.43 -7.92 -11.49
C GLU A 191 9.48 -8.65 -10.65
N PRO A 192 10.64 -9.01 -11.24
CA PRO A 192 11.71 -9.66 -10.49
C PRO A 192 12.35 -8.73 -9.46
N HIS A 193 12.25 -7.41 -9.66
CA HIS A 193 12.79 -6.39 -8.77
C HIS A 193 11.86 -6.09 -7.58
N GLY A 194 12.40 -5.41 -6.57
CA GLY A 194 11.57 -4.81 -5.52
C GLY A 194 10.81 -3.61 -6.06
N VAL A 195 9.63 -3.33 -5.50
CA VAL A 195 8.69 -2.31 -6.03
C VAL A 195 9.33 -0.90 -6.13
N ALA A 196 10.08 -0.47 -5.11
CA ALA A 196 10.77 0.82 -5.15
C ALA A 196 11.87 0.86 -6.24
N GLU A 197 12.47 -0.28 -6.58
CA GLU A 197 13.46 -0.37 -7.65
C GLU A 197 12.79 -0.33 -9.03
N CYS A 198 11.63 -0.98 -9.20
CA CYS A 198 10.79 -0.82 -10.38
C CYS A 198 10.49 0.65 -10.67
N VAL A 199 10.14 1.42 -9.62
CA VAL A 199 9.93 2.87 -9.74
C VAL A 199 11.19 3.59 -10.25
N ARG A 200 12.38 3.25 -9.75
CA ARG A 200 13.64 3.88 -10.21
C ARG A 200 13.96 3.55 -11.67
N ILE A 201 13.76 2.30 -12.07
CA ILE A 201 13.95 1.85 -13.47
C ILE A 201 12.98 2.59 -14.39
N ALA A 202 11.73 2.72 -13.98
CA ALA A 202 10.66 3.37 -14.73
C ALA A 202 10.78 4.91 -14.76
N GLY A 203 11.40 5.51 -13.74
CA GLY A 203 11.37 6.94 -13.42
C GLY A 203 11.47 7.92 -14.61
N PRO A 204 12.48 7.80 -15.48
CA PRO A 204 12.65 8.68 -16.64
C PRO A 204 11.49 8.67 -17.65
N HIS A 205 10.62 7.67 -17.57
CA HIS A 205 9.53 7.41 -18.52
C HIS A 205 8.13 7.49 -17.89
N LEU A 206 8.03 7.84 -16.61
CA LEU A 206 6.73 7.85 -15.92
C LEU A 206 5.87 9.05 -16.36
N VAL A 207 4.68 8.75 -16.86
CA VAL A 207 3.63 9.76 -17.12
C VAL A 207 2.38 9.54 -16.26
N ASN A 208 2.11 8.29 -15.86
CA ASN A 208 1.01 7.94 -14.98
C ASN A 208 1.45 6.85 -13.98
N VAL A 209 0.92 6.90 -12.76
CA VAL A 209 1.13 5.85 -11.75
C VAL A 209 -0.22 5.39 -11.22
N GLN A 210 -0.49 4.09 -11.31
CA GLN A 210 -1.60 3.43 -10.63
C GLN A 210 -1.08 2.78 -9.34
N ILE A 211 -1.89 2.82 -8.28
CA ILE A 211 -1.49 2.31 -6.98
C ILE A 211 -2.62 1.55 -6.28
N ASP A 212 -2.29 0.34 -5.85
CA ASP A 212 -3.09 -0.53 -5.00
C ASP A 212 -2.15 -1.44 -4.22
N ASP A 213 -2.70 -2.37 -3.44
CA ASP A 213 -1.92 -3.40 -2.75
C ASP A 213 -2.09 -4.75 -3.44
N MET A 214 -1.04 -5.57 -3.41
CA MET A 214 -1.02 -6.83 -4.14
C MET A 214 -0.06 -7.83 -3.48
N CYS A 215 -0.26 -9.11 -3.76
CA CYS A 215 0.60 -10.20 -3.30
C CYS A 215 1.47 -10.72 -4.44
N ARG A 216 2.69 -11.21 -4.14
CA ARG A 216 3.55 -11.82 -5.16
C ARG A 216 2.84 -13.02 -5.82
N GLY A 217 2.87 -13.06 -7.15
CA GLY A 217 2.31 -14.15 -7.95
C GLY A 217 0.79 -14.16 -8.09
N VAL A 218 0.08 -13.16 -7.55
CA VAL A 218 -1.38 -13.05 -7.63
C VAL A 218 -1.75 -11.68 -8.21
N HIS A 219 -2.39 -11.66 -9.38
CA HIS A 219 -2.93 -10.43 -9.98
C HIS A 219 -4.33 -10.15 -9.40
N GLU A 220 -4.36 -9.46 -8.25
CA GLU A 220 -5.58 -9.02 -7.57
C GLU A 220 -5.35 -7.66 -6.91
N HIS A 221 -6.11 -6.64 -7.32
CA HIS A 221 -6.05 -5.31 -6.71
C HIS A 221 -6.75 -5.31 -5.35
N LEU A 222 -5.98 -5.16 -4.27
CA LEU A 222 -6.43 -5.19 -2.89
C LEU A 222 -6.43 -3.78 -2.27
N GLU A 223 -7.30 -3.58 -1.27
CA GLU A 223 -7.20 -2.39 -0.41
C GLU A 223 -5.85 -2.36 0.33
N PHE A 224 -5.33 -1.16 0.61
CA PHE A 224 -4.06 -1.00 1.29
C PHE A 224 -3.99 -1.68 2.66
N GLY A 225 -2.90 -2.41 2.89
CA GLY A 225 -2.65 -3.20 4.09
C GLY A 225 -3.19 -4.63 4.03
N ALA A 226 -3.85 -5.02 2.93
CA ALA A 226 -4.29 -6.39 2.70
C ALA A 226 -3.30 -7.21 1.85
N GLY A 227 -2.35 -6.56 1.18
CA GLY A 227 -1.30 -7.22 0.41
C GLY A 227 0.07 -7.18 1.10
N GLU A 228 1.13 -7.19 0.31
CA GLU A 228 2.51 -7.34 0.78
C GLU A 228 3.39 -6.11 0.53
N ILE A 229 2.83 -5.02 -0.01
CA ILE A 229 3.63 -3.88 -0.46
C ILE A 229 4.06 -3.01 0.74
N ASP A 230 5.37 -2.73 0.81
CA ASP A 230 5.91 -1.71 1.71
C ASP A 230 5.84 -0.33 1.05
N PHE A 231 4.80 0.46 1.34
CA PHE A 231 4.50 1.71 0.64
C PHE A 231 5.45 2.90 0.90
N PRO A 232 5.92 3.19 2.14
CA PRO A 232 6.82 4.31 2.39
C PRO A 232 8.03 4.40 1.44
N PRO A 233 8.82 3.33 1.20
CA PRO A 233 9.94 3.40 0.26
C PRO A 233 9.51 3.55 -1.21
N VAL A 234 8.31 3.08 -1.58
CA VAL A 234 7.75 3.26 -2.94
C VAL A 234 7.42 4.73 -3.18
N LEU A 235 6.73 5.37 -2.23
CA LEU A 235 6.38 6.80 -2.31
C LEU A 235 7.64 7.68 -2.24
N ALA A 236 8.65 7.27 -1.45
CA ALA A 236 9.95 7.92 -1.45
C ALA A 236 10.64 7.83 -2.83
N ALA A 237 10.65 6.64 -3.46
CA ALA A 237 11.23 6.45 -4.78
C ALA A 237 10.54 7.31 -5.86
N LEU A 238 9.21 7.47 -5.82
CA LEU A 238 8.50 8.37 -6.74
C LEU A 238 8.97 9.83 -6.61
N ARG A 239 9.23 10.29 -5.38
CA ARG A 239 9.80 11.63 -5.14
C ARG A 239 11.26 11.71 -5.56
N GLU A 240 12.04 10.65 -5.33
CA GLU A 240 13.45 10.53 -5.71
C GLU A 240 13.63 10.70 -7.23
N VAL A 241 12.79 10.03 -8.03
CA VAL A 241 12.82 10.14 -9.50
C VAL A 241 12.18 11.43 -10.02
N GLY A 242 11.69 12.31 -9.14
CA GLY A 242 11.09 13.58 -9.52
C GLY A 242 9.71 13.46 -10.17
N TYR A 243 8.96 12.38 -9.93
CA TYR A 243 7.62 12.22 -10.48
C TYR A 243 6.66 13.29 -9.93
N THR A 244 5.96 13.98 -10.82
CA THR A 244 5.03 15.09 -10.49
C THR A 244 3.60 14.88 -11.00
N GLY A 245 3.36 13.77 -11.70
CA GLY A 245 2.02 13.39 -12.17
C GLY A 245 1.13 12.81 -11.08
N LEU A 246 -0.03 12.30 -11.48
CA LEU A 246 -0.98 11.65 -10.58
C LEU A 246 -0.52 10.25 -10.15
N VAL A 247 -0.62 9.98 -8.85
CA VAL A 247 -0.56 8.63 -8.27
C VAL A 247 -1.99 8.23 -7.94
N ALA A 248 -2.66 7.53 -8.86
CA ALA A 248 -4.08 7.26 -8.81
C ALA A 248 -4.39 5.88 -8.21
N VAL A 249 -5.29 5.84 -7.22
CA VAL A 249 -5.73 4.57 -6.61
C VAL A 249 -6.55 3.75 -7.60
N GLU A 250 -6.16 2.50 -7.84
CA GLU A 250 -6.85 1.60 -8.78
C GLU A 250 -7.54 0.43 -8.08
N LEU A 251 -8.86 0.55 -7.87
CA LEU A 251 -9.65 -0.46 -7.16
C LEU A 251 -10.97 -0.78 -7.90
N PRO A 252 -10.92 -1.34 -9.13
CA PRO A 252 -12.08 -1.51 -10.00
C PRO A 252 -13.16 -2.46 -9.48
N ARG A 253 -12.87 -3.25 -8.43
CA ARG A 253 -13.81 -4.21 -7.81
C ARG A 253 -14.47 -3.68 -6.53
N HIS A 254 -14.13 -2.45 -6.11
CA HIS A 254 -14.56 -1.88 -4.83
C HIS A 254 -15.67 -0.83 -4.95
N SER A 255 -16.28 -0.69 -6.14
CA SER A 255 -17.38 0.25 -6.42
C SER A 255 -18.60 0.13 -5.50
N HIS A 256 -18.78 -1.01 -4.83
CA HIS A 256 -19.88 -1.23 -3.88
C HIS A 256 -19.72 -0.42 -2.57
N ALA A 257 -18.51 0.03 -2.24
CA ALA A 257 -18.19 0.79 -1.02
C ALA A 257 -17.33 2.04 -1.31
N ALA A 258 -17.41 2.56 -2.54
CA ALA A 258 -16.45 3.52 -3.09
C ALA A 258 -16.10 4.72 -2.19
N PRO A 259 -17.05 5.47 -1.58
CA PRO A 259 -16.68 6.62 -0.74
C PRO A 259 -15.86 6.23 0.51
N ALA A 260 -16.20 5.10 1.14
CA ALA A 260 -15.51 4.64 2.34
C ALA A 260 -14.12 4.08 2.01
N VAL A 261 -13.99 3.36 0.89
CA VAL A 261 -12.72 2.85 0.38
C VAL A 261 -11.80 4.02 0.02
N ALA A 262 -12.27 4.98 -0.78
CA ALA A 262 -11.50 6.17 -1.15
C ALA A 262 -11.02 6.97 0.08
N ALA A 263 -11.86 7.16 1.09
CA ALA A 263 -11.47 7.86 2.32
C ALA A 263 -10.34 7.14 3.07
N ARG A 264 -10.42 5.81 3.19
CA ARG A 264 -9.37 5.00 3.83
C ARG A 264 -8.10 4.98 2.98
N SER A 265 -8.23 4.88 1.66
CA SER A 265 -7.11 4.86 0.73
C SER A 265 -6.28 6.14 0.82
N LEU A 266 -6.91 7.32 0.80
CA LEU A 266 -6.18 8.58 0.95
C LEU A 266 -5.51 8.69 2.31
N SER A 267 -6.23 8.33 3.37
CA SER A 267 -5.69 8.36 4.74
C SER A 267 -4.45 7.47 4.88
N PHE A 268 -4.50 6.28 4.28
CA PHE A 268 -3.37 5.36 4.25
C PHE A 268 -2.17 5.95 3.50
N LEU A 269 -2.37 6.46 2.28
CA LEU A 269 -1.29 7.02 1.46
C LEU A 269 -0.63 8.23 2.14
N GLN A 270 -1.42 9.11 2.77
CA GLN A 270 -0.90 10.23 3.55
C GLN A 270 -0.09 9.77 4.77
N ALA A 271 -0.55 8.72 5.46
CA ALA A 271 0.19 8.14 6.59
C ALA A 271 1.50 7.48 6.13
N ALA A 272 1.48 6.74 5.03
CA ALA A 272 2.65 6.10 4.44
C ALA A 272 3.68 7.13 3.96
N GLN A 273 3.24 8.21 3.30
CA GLN A 273 4.12 9.31 2.89
C GLN A 273 4.74 9.99 4.12
N TRP A 274 3.94 10.30 5.15
CA TRP A 274 4.46 10.89 6.38
C TRP A 274 5.48 9.98 7.07
N LEU A 275 5.27 8.67 7.03
CA LEU A 275 6.18 7.70 7.63
C LEU A 275 7.52 7.68 6.89
N GLY A 276 7.51 7.66 5.55
CA GLY A 276 8.73 7.76 4.74
C GLY A 276 9.47 9.08 4.96
N ASP A 277 8.76 10.21 5.01
CA ASP A 277 9.34 11.52 5.33
C ASP A 277 10.00 11.52 6.72
N ALA A 278 9.37 10.87 7.70
CA ALA A 278 9.90 10.76 9.04
C ALA A 278 11.14 9.84 9.09
N GLU A 279 11.16 8.73 8.35
CA GLU A 279 12.34 7.85 8.25
C GLU A 279 13.54 8.60 7.66
N GLU A 280 13.34 9.33 6.56
CA GLU A 280 14.38 10.17 5.93
C GLU A 280 14.89 11.25 6.89
N SER A 281 13.97 11.93 7.59
CA SER A 281 14.33 12.96 8.57
C SER A 281 15.11 12.39 9.76
N LEU A 282 14.76 11.20 10.23
CA LEU A 282 15.44 10.55 11.35
C LEU A 282 16.80 9.96 10.97
N ALA A 283 16.97 9.54 9.72
CA ALA A 283 18.27 9.14 9.20
C ALA A 283 19.26 10.33 9.17
N ALA A 284 18.76 11.55 8.91
CA ALA A 284 19.56 12.77 8.91
C ALA A 284 19.75 13.39 10.31
N GLU A 285 18.69 13.42 11.12
CA GLU A 285 18.62 14.09 12.43
C GLU A 285 17.97 13.16 13.48
N PRO A 286 18.72 12.15 14.00
CA PRO A 286 18.18 11.11 14.88
C PRO A 286 17.53 11.64 16.16
N GLU A 287 17.99 12.78 16.67
CA GLU A 287 17.45 13.44 17.86
C GLU A 287 15.98 13.88 17.71
N GLN A 288 15.49 14.04 16.47
CA GLN A 288 14.10 14.36 16.21
C GLN A 288 13.13 13.26 16.64
N ILE A 289 13.60 12.04 16.91
CA ILE A 289 12.76 10.93 17.37
C ILE A 289 11.94 11.30 18.61
N SER A 290 12.49 12.11 19.52
CA SER A 290 11.77 12.55 20.73
C SER A 290 10.53 13.39 20.41
N LYS A 291 10.49 14.06 19.25
CA LYS A 291 9.35 14.86 18.78
C LYS A 291 8.42 14.06 17.86
N ILE A 292 8.98 13.19 17.02
CA ILE A 292 8.23 12.43 16.01
C ILE A 292 7.48 11.25 16.66
N PHE A 293 8.12 10.52 17.58
CA PHE A 293 7.60 9.28 18.17
C PHE A 293 6.23 9.44 18.87
N PRO A 294 5.96 10.55 19.61
CA PRO A 294 4.62 10.79 20.16
C PRO A 294 3.55 11.08 19.12
N SER A 295 3.95 11.64 17.97
CA SER A 295 3.01 12.06 16.92
C SER A 295 2.48 10.90 16.06
N VAL A 296 3.11 9.73 16.13
CA VAL A 296 2.80 8.56 15.27
C VAL A 296 1.32 8.17 15.34
N ARG A 297 0.73 8.08 16.54
CA ARG A 297 -0.68 7.70 16.70
C ARG A 297 -1.64 8.66 16.00
N ARG A 298 -1.34 9.97 16.01
CA ARG A 298 -2.15 10.98 15.32
C ARG A 298 -2.06 10.83 13.80
N LYS A 299 -0.93 10.34 13.28
CA LYS A 299 -0.63 10.25 11.85
C LYS A 299 -1.08 8.93 11.23
N LEU A 300 -0.91 7.82 11.95
CA LEU A 300 -1.21 6.47 11.46
C LEU A 300 -2.52 5.90 12.04
N GLY A 301 -3.12 6.56 13.03
CA GLY A 301 -4.23 6.00 13.79
C GLY A 301 -3.78 5.05 14.90
N ARG A 302 -4.74 4.56 15.68
CA ARG A 302 -4.48 3.75 16.89
C ARG A 302 -3.86 2.40 16.55
N ASP A 303 -4.41 1.70 15.55
CA ASP A 303 -4.11 0.29 15.32
C ASP A 303 -2.73 0.11 14.65
N ALA A 304 -2.29 1.09 13.86
CA ALA A 304 -0.97 1.09 13.22
C ALA A 304 0.12 1.82 14.03
N ALA A 305 -0.20 2.38 15.20
CA ALA A 305 0.74 3.23 15.95
C ALA A 305 1.98 2.47 16.44
N ASP A 306 1.81 1.25 16.95
CA ASP A 306 2.93 0.45 17.46
C ASP A 306 3.86 0.04 16.31
N ALA A 307 3.30 -0.47 15.21
CA ALA A 307 4.06 -0.84 14.03
C ALA A 307 4.84 0.35 13.45
N GLY A 308 4.21 1.53 13.34
CA GLY A 308 4.88 2.74 12.90
C GLY A 308 6.02 3.18 13.82
N ARG A 309 5.83 3.12 15.14
CA ARG A 309 6.88 3.46 16.12
C ARG A 309 8.05 2.49 16.07
N VAL A 310 7.79 1.18 15.98
CA VAL A 310 8.82 0.15 15.81
C VAL A 310 9.60 0.39 14.53
N ARG A 311 8.92 0.72 13.43
CA ARG A 311 9.56 1.04 12.15
C ARG A 311 10.48 2.26 12.26
N LEU A 312 10.01 3.37 12.85
CA LEU A 312 10.84 4.57 13.04
C LEU A 312 12.05 4.32 13.94
N LEU A 313 11.93 3.46 14.96
CA LEU A 313 13.08 3.07 15.77
C LEU A 313 14.09 2.28 14.94
N ARG A 314 13.64 1.37 14.08
CA ARG A 314 14.52 0.58 13.21
C ARG A 314 15.22 1.41 12.13
N SER A 315 14.66 2.56 11.75
CA SER A 315 15.27 3.44 10.74
C SER A 315 16.36 4.37 11.30
N LEU A 316 16.51 4.45 12.62
CA LEU A 316 17.54 5.28 13.25
C LEU A 316 18.94 4.68 13.09
N PRO A 317 19.98 5.52 12.95
CA PRO A 317 21.35 5.08 13.24
C PRO A 317 21.48 4.82 14.74
N GLU A 318 22.20 3.75 15.13
CA GLU A 318 22.40 3.35 16.53
C GLU A 318 21.10 3.34 17.37
N PRO A 319 20.07 2.59 16.94
CA PRO A 319 18.72 2.73 17.50
C PRO A 319 18.63 2.39 18.99
N ALA A 320 19.49 1.49 19.49
CA ALA A 320 19.62 1.17 20.90
C ALA A 320 19.93 2.41 21.78
N ALA A 321 20.64 3.41 21.27
CA ALA A 321 20.98 4.62 22.05
C ALA A 321 19.75 5.47 22.42
N HIS A 322 18.60 5.26 21.76
CA HIS A 322 17.40 6.08 21.91
C HIS A 322 16.33 5.43 22.79
N VAL A 323 16.33 4.10 22.95
CA VAL A 323 15.22 3.35 23.57
C VAL A 323 15.01 3.70 25.04
N ALA A 324 16.08 3.82 25.83
CA ALA A 324 15.99 4.11 27.26
C ALA A 324 15.32 5.47 27.54
N LYS A 325 15.65 6.49 26.73
CA LYS A 325 15.06 7.83 26.88
C LYS A 325 13.58 7.81 26.49
N LEU A 326 13.26 7.25 25.33
CA LEU A 326 11.87 7.17 24.85
C LEU A 326 10.98 6.37 25.80
N TYR A 327 11.50 5.28 26.37
CA TYR A 327 10.77 4.51 27.37
C TYR A 327 10.53 5.34 28.65
N ARG A 328 11.55 6.00 29.20
CA ARG A 328 11.40 6.78 30.45
C ARG A 328 10.44 7.96 30.31
N ASP A 329 10.53 8.68 29.19
CA ASP A 329 9.79 9.92 28.97
C ASP A 329 8.38 9.67 28.41
N GLY A 330 8.11 8.46 27.88
CA GLY A 330 6.89 8.15 27.13
C GLY A 330 5.69 7.69 27.96
N ASP A 331 4.51 7.78 27.35
CA ASP A 331 3.28 7.19 27.87
C ASP A 331 3.26 5.64 27.74
N ASN A 332 2.21 4.98 28.22
CA ASN A 332 2.14 3.51 28.16
C ASN A 332 2.05 2.95 26.74
N ASP A 333 1.51 3.69 25.77
CA ASP A 333 1.48 3.25 24.37
C ASP A 333 2.89 3.38 23.74
N GLU A 334 3.61 4.45 24.07
CA GLU A 334 5.00 4.69 23.64
C GLU A 334 5.97 3.69 24.26
N LYS A 335 5.87 3.46 25.57
CA LYS A 335 6.63 2.42 26.29
C LYS A 335 6.40 1.05 25.67
N ARG A 336 5.15 0.70 25.38
CA ARG A 336 4.81 -0.58 24.73
C ARG A 336 5.51 -0.71 23.39
N ALA A 337 5.47 0.32 22.55
CA ALA A 337 6.13 0.30 21.26
C ALA A 337 7.66 0.17 21.37
N VAL A 338 8.29 0.79 22.37
CA VAL A 338 9.72 0.58 22.66
C VAL A 338 9.99 -0.88 22.99
N LEU A 339 9.23 -1.48 23.91
CA LEU A 339 9.39 -2.90 24.29
C LEU A 339 9.25 -3.84 23.09
N LEU A 340 8.29 -3.57 22.20
CA LEU A 340 8.08 -4.33 20.97
C LEU A 340 9.23 -4.19 19.95
N ALA A 341 9.99 -3.09 20.00
CA ALA A 341 11.12 -2.84 19.10
C ALA A 341 12.42 -3.52 19.56
N LEU A 342 12.61 -3.71 20.88
CA LEU A 342 13.86 -4.21 21.47
C LEU A 342 14.45 -5.47 20.81
N PRO A 343 13.67 -6.51 20.42
CA PRO A 343 14.22 -7.70 19.75
C PRO A 343 15.02 -7.41 18.48
N VAL A 344 14.71 -6.29 17.81
CA VAL A 344 15.36 -5.91 16.54
C VAL A 344 16.40 -4.82 16.75
N VAL A 345 16.15 -3.87 17.66
CA VAL A 345 17.00 -2.68 17.81
C VAL A 345 18.07 -2.80 18.89
N ASP A 346 17.97 -3.77 19.80
CA ASP A 346 18.94 -4.01 20.86
C ASP A 346 19.22 -5.51 21.06
N PRO A 347 19.73 -6.22 20.04
CA PRO A 347 19.95 -7.67 20.10
C PRO A 347 21.01 -8.09 21.14
N ALA A 348 21.80 -7.14 21.65
CA ALA A 348 22.83 -7.40 22.66
C ALA A 348 22.26 -7.54 24.08
N GLY A 349 20.99 -7.17 24.30
CA GLY A 349 20.37 -7.30 25.61
C GLY A 349 20.69 -6.15 26.58
N GLU A 350 21.18 -5.01 26.09
CA GLU A 350 21.68 -3.93 26.95
C GLU A 350 20.57 -3.29 27.80
N HIS A 351 19.32 -3.33 27.31
CA HIS A 351 18.15 -2.69 27.93
C HIS A 351 17.18 -3.68 28.59
N ALA A 352 17.67 -4.83 29.05
CA ALA A 352 16.85 -5.81 29.78
C ALA A 352 16.24 -5.23 31.09
N ASP A 353 16.79 -4.15 31.63
CA ASP A 353 16.21 -3.42 32.76
C ASP A 353 14.83 -2.80 32.45
N LEU A 354 14.56 -2.44 31.20
CA LEU A 354 13.25 -1.92 30.77
C LEU A 354 12.15 -2.98 30.90
N LEU A 355 12.48 -4.26 30.65
CA LEU A 355 11.56 -5.37 30.88
C LEU A 355 11.19 -5.48 32.36
N ARG A 356 12.17 -5.34 33.26
CA ARG A 356 11.95 -5.41 34.71
C ARG A 356 11.06 -4.28 35.19
N ASP A 357 11.20 -3.08 34.64
CA ASP A 357 10.31 -1.95 34.92
C ASP A 357 8.88 -2.24 34.43
N ALA A 358 8.74 -2.68 33.17
CA ALA A 358 7.45 -3.02 32.58
C ALA A 358 6.72 -4.13 33.35
N LEU A 359 7.43 -5.14 33.82
CA LEU A 359 6.89 -6.21 34.68
C LEU A 359 6.42 -5.72 36.05
N ARG A 360 6.86 -4.53 36.52
CA ARG A 360 6.34 -3.91 37.75
C ARG A 360 5.08 -3.07 37.50
N SER A 361 4.77 -2.72 36.25
CA SER A 361 3.58 -1.95 35.88
C SER A 361 2.27 -2.70 36.10
N ASN A 362 1.16 -1.98 36.30
CA ASN A 362 -0.19 -2.53 36.30
C ASN A 362 -0.86 -2.50 34.91
N ASP A 363 -0.17 -2.00 33.88
CA ASP A 363 -0.66 -2.03 32.50
C ASP A 363 -0.41 -3.42 31.89
N SER A 364 -1.49 -4.16 31.64
CA SER A 364 -1.43 -5.51 31.10
C SER A 364 -0.73 -5.58 29.73
N ARG A 365 -0.78 -4.50 28.96
CA ARG A 365 -0.15 -4.43 27.63
C ARG A 365 1.37 -4.27 27.72
N LEU A 366 1.86 -3.59 28.75
CA LEU A 366 3.29 -3.49 29.03
C LEU A 366 3.85 -4.82 29.55
N VAL A 367 3.11 -5.49 30.44
CA VAL A 367 3.48 -6.84 30.92
C VAL A 367 3.53 -7.85 29.78
N ALA A 368 2.51 -7.85 28.90
CA ALA A 368 2.49 -8.70 27.72
C ALA A 368 3.67 -8.43 26.78
N ALA A 369 3.97 -7.17 26.48
CA ALA A 369 5.10 -6.81 25.62
C ALA A 369 6.46 -7.19 26.25
N ALA A 370 6.59 -7.05 27.58
CA ALA A 370 7.82 -7.39 28.30
C ALA A 370 8.13 -8.90 28.32
N LEU A 371 7.10 -9.73 28.16
CA LEU A 371 7.22 -11.19 28.03
C LEU A 371 7.25 -11.66 26.56
N GLY A 372 7.32 -10.74 25.61
CA GLY A 372 7.53 -11.04 24.19
C GLY A 372 8.96 -11.51 23.89
N PRO A 373 9.40 -11.50 22.61
CA PRO A 373 10.67 -12.10 22.20
C PRO A 373 11.90 -11.64 23.00
N TYR A 374 11.93 -10.36 23.41
CA TYR A 374 13.05 -9.80 24.16
C TYR A 374 13.23 -10.40 25.57
N ALA A 375 12.24 -11.14 26.07
CA ALA A 375 12.29 -11.81 27.37
C ALA A 375 13.38 -12.91 27.45
N GLU A 376 14.03 -13.27 26.34
CA GLU A 376 15.24 -14.11 26.33
C GLU A 376 16.36 -13.54 27.21
N HIS A 377 16.41 -12.21 27.37
CA HIS A 377 17.40 -11.54 28.22
C HIS A 377 17.00 -11.46 29.71
N LEU A 378 15.83 -11.96 30.10
CA LEU A 378 15.43 -12.08 31.51
C LEU A 378 16.03 -13.32 32.15
N GLY A 379 16.50 -13.19 33.40
CA GLY A 379 16.83 -14.35 34.22
C GLY A 379 15.58 -15.20 34.53
N ASP A 380 15.76 -16.50 34.77
CA ASP A 380 14.62 -17.42 34.91
C ASP A 380 13.68 -17.04 36.05
N ASP A 381 14.18 -16.54 37.18
CA ASP A 381 13.33 -16.10 38.29
C ASP A 381 12.43 -14.91 37.91
N GLU A 382 13.01 -13.93 37.23
CA GLU A 382 12.29 -12.73 36.77
C GLU A 382 11.23 -13.10 35.74
N TRP A 383 11.58 -14.01 34.83
CA TRP A 383 10.67 -14.54 33.83
C TRP A 383 9.52 -15.33 34.45
N ARG A 384 9.78 -16.25 35.40
CA ARG A 384 8.71 -17.01 36.11
C ARG A 384 7.75 -16.08 36.85
N HIS A 385 8.27 -15.07 37.54
CA HIS A 385 7.43 -14.07 38.20
C HIS A 385 6.59 -13.26 37.20
N GLY A 386 7.14 -12.95 36.03
CA GLY A 386 6.39 -12.36 34.92
C GLY A 386 5.26 -13.27 34.44
N VAL A 387 5.50 -14.57 34.26
CA VAL A 387 4.47 -15.55 33.90
C VAL A 387 3.35 -15.61 34.94
N LEU A 388 3.68 -15.70 36.23
CA LEU A 388 2.68 -15.66 37.30
C LEU A 388 1.85 -14.38 37.25
N LYS A 389 2.50 -13.23 37.01
CA LYS A 389 1.80 -11.96 36.90
C LYS A 389 0.84 -11.95 35.71
N SER A 390 1.24 -12.51 34.57
CA SER A 390 0.36 -12.68 33.41
C SER A 390 -0.89 -13.49 33.75
N VAL A 391 -0.73 -14.64 34.42
CA VAL A 391 -1.86 -15.47 34.89
C VAL A 391 -2.74 -14.68 35.86
N PHE A 392 -2.14 -13.96 36.81
CA PHE A 392 -2.87 -13.15 37.78
C PHE A 392 -3.71 -12.05 37.10
N MET A 393 -3.17 -11.41 36.07
CA MET A 393 -3.79 -10.35 35.27
C MET A 393 -4.76 -10.87 34.19
N GLY A 394 -4.86 -12.19 33.99
CA GLY A 394 -5.70 -12.80 32.97
C GLY A 394 -5.17 -12.62 31.54
N LEU A 395 -3.86 -12.47 31.37
CA LEU A 395 -3.20 -12.44 30.07
C LEU A 395 -3.02 -13.87 29.54
N SER A 396 -3.17 -14.03 28.22
CA SER A 396 -2.90 -15.32 27.57
C SER A 396 -1.42 -15.66 27.62
N LEU A 397 -1.11 -16.90 28.00
CA LEU A 397 0.25 -17.43 28.01
C LEU A 397 0.81 -17.75 26.62
N ALA A 398 -0.03 -17.80 25.59
CA ALA A 398 0.40 -18.04 24.21
C ALA A 398 1.36 -16.96 23.68
N GLY A 399 1.31 -15.75 24.25
CA GLY A 399 2.21 -14.65 23.90
C GLY A 399 3.55 -14.63 24.65
N VAL A 400 3.77 -15.56 25.59
CA VAL A 400 5.00 -15.59 26.41
C VAL A 400 6.13 -16.27 25.63
N HIS A 401 7.20 -15.53 25.36
CA HIS A 401 8.35 -16.04 24.65
C HIS A 401 9.09 -17.14 25.43
N GLY A 402 9.39 -18.23 24.74
CA GLY A 402 10.14 -19.36 25.28
C GLY A 402 9.38 -20.19 26.31
N LEU A 403 8.05 -20.04 26.44
CA LEU A 403 7.26 -20.74 27.47
C LEU A 403 7.51 -22.24 27.52
N ASP A 404 7.44 -22.92 26.39
CA ASP A 404 7.63 -24.38 26.33
C ASP A 404 9.06 -24.81 26.65
N ALA A 405 10.04 -23.98 26.31
CA ALA A 405 11.45 -24.29 26.51
C ALA A 405 11.94 -23.96 27.92
N ARG A 406 11.35 -22.94 28.56
CA ARG A 406 11.78 -22.40 29.86
C ARG A 406 10.92 -22.86 31.03
N ALA A 407 9.71 -23.34 30.78
CA ALA A 407 8.84 -23.84 31.83
C ALA A 407 9.48 -25.05 32.53
N ASP A 408 9.50 -25.00 33.86
CA ASP A 408 10.17 -25.98 34.69
C ASP A 408 9.37 -26.33 35.96
N ALA A 409 9.94 -27.22 36.78
CA ALA A 409 9.31 -27.69 38.00
C ALA A 409 9.06 -26.55 39.01
N GLU A 410 9.90 -25.52 39.03
CA GLU A 410 9.70 -24.38 39.92
C GLU A 410 8.53 -23.52 39.46
N LEU A 411 8.38 -23.27 38.16
CA LEU A 411 7.20 -22.60 37.62
C LEU A 411 5.93 -23.39 37.91
N ALA A 412 5.96 -24.73 37.80
CA ALA A 412 4.83 -25.60 38.13
C ALA A 412 4.42 -25.44 39.61
N ARG A 413 5.39 -25.47 40.53
CA ARG A 413 5.17 -25.26 41.96
C ARG A 413 4.54 -23.89 42.23
N MET A 414 5.05 -22.85 41.57
CA MET A 414 4.56 -21.47 41.67
C MET A 414 3.12 -21.34 41.16
N LEU A 415 2.79 -21.94 40.01
CA LEU A 415 1.45 -21.93 39.43
C LEU A 415 0.43 -22.69 40.29
N ALA A 416 0.82 -23.84 40.85
CA ALA A 416 -0.02 -24.60 41.77
C ALA A 416 -0.36 -23.78 43.03
N ALA A 417 0.61 -23.08 43.60
CA ALA A 417 0.38 -22.19 44.74
C ALA A 417 -0.58 -21.04 44.39
N LEU A 418 -0.37 -20.38 43.23
CA LEU A 418 -1.26 -19.32 42.75
C LEU A 418 -2.69 -19.83 42.50
N ARG A 419 -2.84 -21.05 41.97
CA ARG A 419 -4.14 -21.70 41.76
C ARG A 419 -4.88 -21.89 43.07
N THR A 420 -4.23 -22.46 44.09
CA THR A 420 -4.83 -22.63 45.42
C THR A 420 -5.26 -21.28 46.02
N GLU A 421 -4.43 -20.24 45.91
CA GLU A 421 -4.77 -18.90 46.41
C GLU A 421 -6.01 -18.33 45.71
N ARG A 422 -6.10 -18.47 44.38
CA ARG A 422 -7.25 -17.97 43.61
C ARG A 422 -8.53 -18.73 43.89
N GLU A 423 -8.46 -20.06 43.98
CA GLU A 423 -9.59 -20.92 44.34
C GLU A 423 -10.12 -20.58 45.74
N ALA A 424 -9.22 -20.38 46.72
CA ALA A 424 -9.59 -19.95 48.07
C ALA A 424 -10.28 -18.57 48.08
N ALA A 425 -9.91 -17.68 47.14
CA ALA A 425 -10.55 -16.39 46.93
C ALA A 425 -11.82 -16.43 46.06
N GLY A 426 -12.28 -17.62 45.64
CA GLY A 426 -13.45 -17.79 44.77
C GLY A 426 -13.25 -17.25 43.34
N ARG A 427 -11.99 -17.14 42.89
CA ARG A 427 -11.64 -16.62 41.55
C ARG A 427 -11.25 -17.77 40.62
N ALA A 428 -11.72 -17.70 39.37
CA ALA A 428 -11.32 -18.65 38.35
C ALA A 428 -9.81 -18.59 38.05
N PHE A 429 -9.25 -19.75 37.75
CA PHE A 429 -7.89 -19.91 37.23
C PHE A 429 -7.95 -20.00 35.69
N PRO A 430 -7.12 -19.27 34.94
CA PRO A 430 -7.11 -19.33 33.47
C PRO A 430 -6.86 -20.74 32.94
N GLN A 431 -7.55 -21.12 31.86
CA GLN A 431 -7.47 -22.47 31.29
C GLN A 431 -6.07 -22.78 30.73
N ASP A 432 -5.46 -21.84 30.03
CA ASP A 432 -4.10 -22.00 29.48
C ASP A 432 -3.05 -22.20 30.59
N ALA A 433 -3.25 -21.60 31.76
CA ALA A 433 -2.43 -21.86 32.94
C ALA A 433 -2.71 -23.24 33.57
N CYS A 434 -3.94 -23.75 33.52
CA CYS A 434 -4.24 -25.14 33.89
C CYS A 434 -3.49 -26.11 32.96
N ASP A 435 -3.63 -25.92 31.65
CA ASP A 435 -3.02 -26.79 30.64
C ASP A 435 -1.49 -26.80 30.78
N LEU A 436 -0.90 -25.64 31.04
CA LEU A 436 0.53 -25.54 31.33
C LEU A 436 0.92 -26.30 32.60
N LEU A 437 0.16 -26.16 33.68
CA LEU A 437 0.45 -26.84 34.95
C LEU A 437 0.35 -28.36 34.78
N GLU A 438 -0.69 -28.86 34.13
CA GLU A 438 -0.89 -30.29 33.85
C GLU A 438 0.23 -30.90 33.02
N ARG A 439 0.83 -30.13 32.11
CA ARG A 439 1.97 -30.58 31.32
C ARG A 439 3.28 -30.66 32.12
N LEU A 440 3.42 -29.83 33.16
CA LEU A 440 4.66 -29.75 33.95
C LEU A 440 4.67 -30.68 35.18
N THR A 441 3.52 -31.23 35.55
CA THR A 441 3.33 -32.16 36.69
C THR A 441 3.05 -33.57 36.22
#